data_AF-A0A3A0DS78-F1
#
_entry.id   AF-A0A3A0DS78-F1
#
_cell.length_a   1.000
_cell.length_b   1.000
_cell.length_c   1.000
_cell.angle_alpha   90.00
_cell.angle_beta   90.00
_cell.angle_gamma   90.00
#
_symmetry.space_group_name_H-M   'P 1'
#
loop_
_entity.id
_entity.type
_entity.pdbx_description
1 polymer ?
#
loop_
_entity_poly.entity_id
_entity_poly.type
_entity_poly.pdbx_seq_one_letter_code
_entity_poly.pdbx_strand_id
1 'polypeptide(L)'
;MKAFKILASLGITLLAMAPAMAQEADTIKVNRVAICTAVVEREPSGEALEFDATTPILYCFTELEGAAGEVTHAWFQGDSLRGEVKLNKGREGRWRTWSSKTMTTEMSGSWKVEIRDASGNTLKSASFTFGKTE
;
A
#
# COMPACT_ATOMS: atom_id res chain seq x y z
N MET A 1 -2.69 -46.81 -64.88
CA MET A 1 -1.43 -46.04 -64.97
C MET A 1 -1.83 -44.59 -65.17
N LYS A 2 -1.52 -43.57 -64.37
CA LYS A 2 -0.51 -43.30 -63.35
C LYS A 2 -1.15 -42.41 -62.26
N ALA A 3 -0.68 -42.56 -61.02
CA ALA A 3 -1.06 -41.76 -59.87
C ALA A 3 -0.51 -40.32 -59.96
N PHE A 4 -1.22 -39.33 -59.40
CA PHE A 4 -0.66 -38.00 -59.13
C PHE A 4 -1.13 -37.44 -57.78
N LYS A 5 -0.33 -37.80 -56.76
CA LYS A 5 0.15 -37.06 -55.58
C LYS A 5 -0.73 -35.92 -55.02
N ILE A 6 -1.18 -36.18 -53.78
CA ILE A 6 -1.62 -35.24 -52.76
C ILE A 6 -0.50 -34.21 -52.49
N LEU A 7 -0.82 -32.91 -52.49
CA LEU A 7 -0.03 -31.89 -51.79
C LEU A 7 -0.92 -31.23 -50.73
N ALA A 8 -0.75 -31.65 -49.48
CA ALA A 8 -1.25 -30.94 -48.32
C ALA A 8 -0.24 -29.84 -47.97
N SER A 9 -0.57 -28.58 -48.18
CA SER A 9 0.22 -27.44 -47.70
C SER A 9 -0.07 -27.20 -46.23
N LEU A 10 0.76 -27.79 -45.36
CA LEU A 10 0.79 -27.57 -43.93
C LEU A 10 1.47 -26.21 -43.67
N GLY A 11 0.69 -25.15 -43.51
CA GLY A 11 1.20 -23.86 -43.03
C GLY A 11 1.55 -23.95 -41.55
N ILE A 12 2.82 -24.13 -41.21
CA ILE A 12 3.30 -24.02 -39.83
C ILE A 12 3.47 -22.53 -39.51
N THR A 13 2.51 -21.97 -38.79
CA THR A 13 2.63 -20.63 -38.21
C THR A 13 3.60 -20.71 -37.03
N LEU A 14 4.81 -20.17 -37.20
CA LEU A 14 5.79 -20.06 -36.12
C LEU A 14 5.32 -18.97 -35.15
N LEU A 15 4.69 -19.37 -34.05
CA LEU A 15 4.38 -18.46 -32.95
C LEU A 15 5.68 -18.19 -32.19
N ALA A 16 6.33 -17.07 -32.48
CA ALA A 16 7.48 -16.60 -31.71
C ALA A 16 7.02 -16.27 -30.27
N MET A 17 7.28 -17.18 -29.34
CA MET A 17 7.19 -16.88 -27.91
C MET A 17 8.42 -16.05 -27.53
N ALA A 18 8.26 -14.73 -27.48
CA ALA A 18 9.27 -13.88 -26.87
C ALA A 18 9.34 -14.19 -25.36
N PRO A 19 10.54 -14.26 -24.76
CA PRO A 19 10.65 -14.32 -23.32
C PRO A 19 10.09 -13.02 -22.74
N ALA A 20 9.10 -13.12 -21.86
CA ALA A 20 8.69 -12.01 -21.03
C ALA A 20 9.87 -11.66 -20.11
N MET A 21 10.60 -10.59 -20.44
CA MET A 21 11.57 -10.02 -19.52
C MET A 21 10.79 -9.56 -18.30
N ALA A 22 10.89 -10.31 -17.21
CA ALA A 22 10.41 -9.87 -15.91
C ALA A 22 11.25 -8.64 -15.54
N GLN A 23 10.69 -7.46 -15.77
CA GLN A 23 11.27 -6.23 -15.27
C GLN A 23 11.21 -6.33 -13.75
N GLU A 24 12.38 -6.40 -13.12
CA GLU A 24 12.54 -6.36 -11.68
C GLU A 24 12.01 -4.97 -11.25
N ALA A 25 10.72 -4.91 -10.95
CA ALA A 25 10.07 -3.69 -10.54
C ALA A 25 10.70 -3.30 -9.22
N ASP A 26 11.31 -2.12 -9.21
CA ASP A 26 12.00 -1.57 -8.07
C ASP A 26 10.99 -1.48 -6.90
N THR A 27 11.03 -2.46 -5.99
CA THR A 27 9.88 -2.77 -5.12
C THR A 27 9.96 -1.96 -3.83
N ILE A 28 8.86 -1.31 -3.45
CA ILE A 28 8.76 -0.64 -2.16
C ILE A 28 8.43 -1.67 -1.08
N LYS A 29 9.25 -1.72 -0.03
CA LYS A 29 9.03 -2.54 1.16
C LYS A 29 8.61 -1.68 2.34
N VAL A 30 7.62 -2.14 3.11
CA VAL A 30 7.21 -1.51 4.36
C VAL A 30 7.91 -2.19 5.54
N ASN A 31 8.82 -1.48 6.20
CA ASN A 31 9.59 -1.99 7.34
C ASN A 31 8.80 -1.83 8.65
N ARG A 32 8.16 -0.68 8.88
CA ARG A 32 7.39 -0.40 10.11
C ARG A 32 6.14 0.41 9.79
N VAL A 33 5.05 0.11 10.49
CA VAL A 33 3.83 0.94 10.52
C VAL A 33 3.45 1.11 11.98
N ALA A 34 3.12 2.34 12.38
CA ALA A 34 2.66 2.64 13.72
C ALA A 34 1.54 3.68 13.68
N ILE A 35 0.47 3.42 14.44
CA ILE A 35 -0.53 4.45 14.73
C ILE A 35 -0.11 5.15 16.01
N CYS A 36 -0.07 6.48 15.98
CA CYS A 36 0.49 7.27 17.07
C CYS A 36 -0.21 8.62 17.21
N THR A 37 -0.07 9.26 18.38
CA THR A 37 -0.67 10.57 18.66
C THR A 37 0.19 11.74 18.18
N ALA A 38 1.48 11.51 17.94
CA ALA A 38 2.40 12.51 17.40
C ALA A 38 3.55 11.87 16.60
N VAL A 39 4.16 12.66 15.72
CA VAL A 39 5.46 12.35 15.10
C VAL A 39 6.45 13.43 15.52
N VAL A 40 7.46 13.05 16.30
CA VAL A 40 8.47 13.96 16.87
C VAL A 40 9.83 13.54 16.35
N GLU A 41 10.61 14.48 15.82
CA GLU A 41 11.93 14.19 15.22
C GLU A 41 11.89 13.08 14.16
N ARG A 42 10.75 12.99 13.43
CA ARG A 42 10.46 11.96 12.42
C ARG A 42 10.28 10.55 12.98
N GLU A 43 10.11 10.38 14.28
CA GLU A 43 9.74 9.11 14.93
C GLU A 43 8.32 9.20 15.52
N PRO A 44 7.57 8.09 15.52
CA PRO A 44 6.27 8.03 16.19
C PRO A 44 6.40 8.19 17.71
N SER A 45 5.44 8.87 18.32
CA SER A 45 5.32 9.03 19.77
C SER A 45 3.87 8.80 20.20
N GLY A 46 3.68 8.13 21.33
CA GLY A 46 2.35 7.71 21.78
C GLY A 46 1.76 6.62 20.85
N GLU A 47 2.58 5.64 20.49
CA GLU A 47 2.12 4.47 19.73
C GLU A 47 1.15 3.65 20.57
N ALA A 48 0.01 3.29 19.99
CA ALA A 48 -0.98 2.42 20.62
C ALA A 48 -1.85 1.72 19.57
N LEU A 49 -2.64 0.75 20.03
CA LEU A 49 -3.68 0.09 19.24
C LEU A 49 -5.09 0.51 19.66
N GLU A 50 -5.21 1.22 20.78
CA GLU A 50 -6.46 1.75 21.31
C GLU A 50 -6.24 3.23 21.64
N PHE A 51 -7.18 4.09 21.27
CA PHE A 51 -7.10 5.53 21.49
C PHE A 51 -8.41 6.09 22.06
N ASP A 52 -8.28 7.04 22.97
CA ASP A 52 -9.43 7.67 23.61
C ASP A 52 -10.19 8.58 22.65
N ALA A 53 -11.50 8.71 22.90
CA ALA A 53 -12.41 9.54 22.13
C ALA A 53 -12.02 11.04 22.11
N THR A 54 -11.16 11.46 23.04
CA THR A 54 -10.64 12.82 23.17
C THR A 54 -9.40 13.08 22.32
N THR A 55 -8.80 12.04 21.72
CA THR A 55 -7.61 12.19 20.89
C THR A 55 -7.98 12.88 19.57
N PRO A 56 -7.54 14.12 19.31
CA PRO A 56 -8.09 14.92 18.21
C PRO A 56 -7.50 14.54 16.84
N ILE A 57 -6.32 13.93 16.83
CA ILE A 57 -5.59 13.58 15.62
C ILE A 57 -4.79 12.31 15.87
N LEU A 58 -4.83 11.41 14.90
CA LEU A 58 -3.96 10.25 14.85
C LEU A 58 -3.12 10.28 13.59
N TYR A 59 -1.90 9.76 13.71
CA TYR A 59 -0.95 9.65 12.62
C TYR A 59 -0.74 8.19 12.27
N CYS A 60 -0.70 7.88 10.98
CA CYS A 60 -0.13 6.63 10.49
C CYS A 60 1.29 6.93 10.06
N PHE A 61 2.25 6.55 10.90
CA PHE A 61 3.67 6.60 10.60
C PHE A 61 4.07 5.34 9.83
N THR A 62 4.85 5.52 8.77
CA THR A 62 5.36 4.42 7.97
C THR A 62 6.84 4.60 7.67
N GLU A 63 7.62 3.57 7.98
CA GLU A 63 8.99 3.43 7.53
C GLU A 63 9.07 2.44 6.37
N LEU A 64 9.72 2.87 5.30
CA LEU A 64 9.83 2.15 4.03
C LEU A 64 11.29 2.07 3.56
N GLU A 65 11.53 1.18 2.62
CA GLU A 65 12.81 0.98 1.94
C GLU A 65 12.57 0.55 0.49
N GLY A 66 13.50 0.91 -0.40
CA GLY A 66 13.46 0.53 -1.80
C GLY A 66 13.50 1.73 -2.74
N ALA A 67 12.80 1.59 -3.87
CA ALA A 67 12.77 2.54 -4.99
C ALA A 67 12.34 3.96 -4.62
N ALA A 68 12.60 4.94 -5.50
CA ALA A 68 11.81 6.18 -5.46
C ALA A 68 10.34 5.88 -5.85
N GLY A 69 9.37 6.63 -5.33
CA GLY A 69 7.97 6.39 -5.69
C GLY A 69 6.92 6.97 -4.74
N GLU A 70 5.68 6.53 -4.96
CA GLU A 70 4.50 6.92 -4.21
C GLU A 70 3.98 5.76 -3.36
N VAL A 71 3.54 6.07 -2.14
CA VAL A 71 2.66 5.20 -1.36
C VAL A 71 1.42 5.96 -0.94
N THR A 72 0.30 5.26 -0.81
CA THR A 72 -0.97 5.82 -0.34
C THR A 72 -1.33 5.23 1.02
N HIS A 73 -1.64 6.10 1.99
CA HIS A 73 -2.31 5.70 3.21
C HIS A 73 -3.82 5.81 3.02
N ALA A 74 -4.51 4.67 2.91
CA ALA A 74 -5.95 4.58 2.79
C ALA A 74 -6.58 4.27 4.16
N TRP A 75 -7.32 5.23 4.71
CA TRP A 75 -7.92 5.16 6.04
C TRP A 75 -9.35 4.63 5.96
N PHE A 76 -9.62 3.54 6.68
CA PHE A 76 -10.91 2.87 6.76
C PHE A 76 -11.47 2.92 8.18
N GLN A 77 -12.78 3.12 8.29
CA GLN A 77 -13.56 2.83 9.50
C GLN A 77 -14.50 1.67 9.17
N GLY A 78 -14.30 0.53 9.83
CA GLY A 78 -14.85 -0.74 9.33
C GLY A 78 -14.42 -0.98 7.89
N ASP A 79 -15.40 -1.21 7.00
CA ASP A 79 -15.16 -1.39 5.56
C ASP A 79 -15.31 -0.11 4.74
N SER A 80 -15.67 1.01 5.38
CA SER A 80 -15.88 2.29 4.69
C SER A 80 -14.57 3.07 4.56
N LEU A 81 -14.16 3.37 3.32
CA LEU A 81 -13.03 4.26 3.06
C LEU A 81 -13.39 5.69 3.50
N ARG A 82 -12.60 6.24 4.42
CA ARG A 82 -12.79 7.58 5.00
C ARG A 82 -11.82 8.61 4.43
N GLY A 83 -10.82 8.21 3.66
CA GLY A 83 -9.91 9.10 2.96
C GLY A 83 -8.59 8.44 2.59
N GLU A 84 -7.93 9.02 1.60
CA GLU A 84 -6.63 8.56 1.11
C GLU A 84 -5.65 9.72 1.10
N VAL A 85 -4.39 9.44 1.45
CA VAL A 85 -3.31 10.42 1.43
C VAL A 85 -2.13 9.84 0.68
N LYS A 86 -1.80 10.46 -0.46
CA LYS A 86 -0.65 10.13 -1.30
C LYS A 86 0.62 10.75 -0.73
N LEU A 87 1.67 9.96 -0.63
CA LEU A 87 2.94 10.32 0.00
C LEU A 87 4.07 9.92 -0.94
N ASN A 88 4.88 10.89 -1.34
CA ASN A 88 5.90 10.73 -2.37
C ASN A 88 7.32 10.79 -1.81
N LYS A 89 8.22 9.98 -2.37
CA LYS A 89 9.65 10.07 -2.17
C LYS A 89 10.39 10.22 -3.50
N GLY A 90 11.29 11.19 -3.56
CA GLY A 90 12.07 11.50 -4.78
C GLY A 90 13.40 10.76 -4.96
N ARG A 91 13.78 9.80 -4.10
CA ARG A 91 15.05 9.04 -4.22
C ARG A 91 14.90 7.60 -3.73
N GLU A 92 15.88 6.74 -3.94
CA GLU A 92 15.92 5.35 -3.46
C GLU A 92 16.47 5.23 -2.02
N GLY A 93 16.43 4.04 -1.41
CA GLY A 93 16.92 3.75 -0.05
C GLY A 93 15.85 3.82 1.05
N ARG A 94 16.23 3.89 2.34
CA ARG A 94 15.30 3.98 3.48
C ARG A 94 14.63 5.35 3.59
N TRP A 95 13.33 5.38 3.92
CA TRP A 95 12.61 6.62 4.23
C TRP A 95 11.50 6.45 5.26
N ARG A 96 11.05 7.60 5.77
CA ARG A 96 9.94 7.70 6.70
C ARG A 96 8.98 8.77 6.22
N THR A 97 7.69 8.45 6.27
CA THR A 97 6.59 9.34 5.93
C THR A 97 5.43 9.12 6.90
N TRP A 98 4.47 10.03 6.91
CA TRP A 98 3.27 9.88 7.70
C TRP A 98 2.10 10.64 7.06
N SER A 99 0.90 10.15 7.32
CA SER A 99 -0.33 10.92 7.12
C SER A 99 -1.08 11.02 8.43
N SER A 100 -2.04 11.93 8.52
CA SER A 100 -2.86 12.11 9.70
C SER A 100 -4.35 12.03 9.37
N LYS A 101 -5.13 11.75 10.42
CA LYS A 101 -6.58 11.77 10.39
C LYS A 101 -7.07 12.54 11.61
N THR A 102 -7.82 13.62 11.38
CA THR A 102 -8.58 14.26 12.45
C THR A 102 -9.67 13.30 12.90
N MET A 103 -9.74 13.07 14.21
CA MET A 103 -10.69 12.16 14.83
C MET A 103 -11.70 12.95 15.65
N THR A 104 -12.97 12.51 15.61
CA THR A 104 -14.06 13.06 16.41
C THR A 104 -14.78 11.91 17.11
N THR A 105 -15.48 12.17 18.20
CA THR A 105 -16.16 11.13 19.00
C THR A 105 -17.14 10.28 18.19
N GLU A 106 -17.80 10.85 17.17
CA GLU A 106 -18.69 10.15 16.23
C GLU A 106 -17.97 9.11 15.36
N MET A 107 -16.65 9.19 15.26
CA MET A 107 -15.78 8.31 14.49
C MET A 107 -15.29 7.11 15.32
N SER A 108 -15.89 6.84 16.47
CA SER A 108 -15.59 5.69 17.31
C SER A 108 -15.74 4.35 16.56
N GLY A 109 -14.98 3.35 16.99
CA GLY A 109 -15.02 1.99 16.47
C GLY A 109 -13.68 1.50 15.92
N SER A 110 -13.76 0.47 15.08
CA SER A 110 -12.59 -0.18 14.48
C SER A 110 -12.10 0.57 13.24
N TRP A 111 -10.79 0.79 13.19
CA TRP A 111 -10.12 1.45 12.11
C TRP A 111 -9.02 0.59 11.51
N LYS A 112 -8.73 0.83 10.24
CA LYS A 112 -7.62 0.22 9.51
C LYS A 112 -6.98 1.27 8.59
N VAL A 113 -5.66 1.27 8.51
CA VAL A 113 -4.93 2.00 7.48
C VAL A 113 -4.22 1.01 6.58
N GLU A 114 -4.49 1.06 5.29
CA GLU A 114 -3.77 0.30 4.28
C GLU A 114 -2.68 1.17 3.65
N ILE A 115 -1.48 0.61 3.54
CA ILE A 115 -0.34 1.24 2.89
C ILE A 115 -0.25 0.60 1.52
N ARG A 116 -0.62 1.36 0.49
CA ARG A 116 -0.72 0.88 -0.89
C ARG A 116 0.42 1.42 -1.74
N ASP A 117 0.88 0.62 -2.70
CA ASP A 117 1.79 1.08 -3.74
C ASP A 117 1.08 1.97 -4.78
N ALA A 118 1.82 2.46 -5.77
CA ALA A 118 1.28 3.29 -6.85
C ALA A 118 0.28 2.56 -7.76
N SER A 119 0.28 1.22 -7.77
CA SER A 119 -0.70 0.39 -8.50
C SER A 119 -1.95 0.10 -7.68
N GLY A 120 -2.00 0.54 -6.42
CA GLY A 120 -3.11 0.30 -5.50
C GLY A 120 -3.03 -1.03 -4.75
N ASN A 121 -1.94 -1.79 -4.89
CA ASN A 121 -1.77 -3.03 -4.14
C ASN A 121 -1.42 -2.72 -2.69
N THR A 122 -2.07 -3.41 -1.76
CA THR A 122 -1.77 -3.25 -0.33
C THR A 122 -0.46 -3.95 0.03
N LEU A 123 0.53 -3.16 0.43
CA LEU A 123 1.83 -3.63 0.90
C LEU A 123 1.77 -4.08 2.36
N LYS A 124 1.04 -3.33 3.20
CA LYS A 124 0.85 -3.61 4.63
C LYS A 124 -0.40 -2.90 5.17
N SER A 125 -0.93 -3.38 6.28
CA SER A 125 -2.05 -2.74 6.97
C SER A 125 -1.77 -2.63 8.47
N ALA A 126 -2.33 -1.60 9.10
CA ALA A 126 -2.36 -1.43 10.55
C ALA A 126 -3.80 -1.22 11.02
N SER A 127 -4.21 -1.92 12.07
CA SER A 127 -5.55 -1.81 12.66
C SER A 127 -5.48 -1.23 14.06
N PHE A 128 -6.48 -0.45 14.45
CA PHE A 128 -6.60 0.14 15.77
C PHE A 128 -8.07 0.41 16.12
N THR A 129 -8.36 0.70 17.38
CA THR A 129 -9.67 1.17 17.83
C THR A 129 -9.58 2.61 18.32
N PHE A 130 -10.63 3.38 18.06
CA PHE A 130 -10.76 4.75 18.52
C PHE A 130 -12.09 4.91 19.24
N GLY A 131 -12.13 5.78 20.25
CA GLY A 131 -13.36 6.09 20.96
C GLY A 131 -13.55 5.37 22.28
N LYS A 132 -12.50 4.74 22.82
CA LYS A 132 -12.56 4.24 24.19
C LYS A 132 -12.72 5.45 25.13
N THR A 133 -13.52 5.27 26.16
CA THR A 133 -13.55 6.16 27.32
C THR A 133 -13.13 5.24 28.45
N GLU A 134 -12.02 5.54 29.14
CA GLU A 134 -11.78 4.94 30.47
C GLU A 134 -12.90 5.31 31.45
#